data_AF-A0A483JZI8-F1
#
_entry.id   AF-A0A483JZI8-F1
#
_cell.length_a   1.000
_cell.length_b   1.000
_cell.length_c   1.000
_cell.angle_alpha   90.00
_cell.angle_beta   90.00
_cell.angle_gamma   90.00
#
_symmetry.space_group_name_H-M   'P 1'
#
loop_
_entity.id
_entity.type
_entity.pdbx_description
1 polymer ?
#
loop_
_entity_poly.entity_id
_entity_poly.type
_entity_poly.pdbx_seq_one_letter_code
_entity_poly.pdbx_strand_id
1 'polypeptide(L)'
;MNNSHQYNPLWNPDWFLSVILDNHIDAMVARYSCLLTLRLDFFYKKDTPRYLHQDHHALERDLRLLMNKMMQKAAIVGYFWVIEWTADHGFHAHAAYWLDGHQTQRSYPFAQQAGEFWKQLTDVAP
;
A
#
# COMPACT_ATOMS: atom_id res chain seq x y z
N MET A 1 -10.67 -14.44 -23.69
CA MET A 1 -10.56 -13.85 -22.34
C MET A 1 -11.40 -12.58 -22.35
N ASN A 2 -12.56 -12.60 -21.68
CA ASN A 2 -13.44 -11.42 -21.57
C ASN A 2 -13.05 -10.66 -20.30
N ASN A 3 -12.23 -9.63 -20.43
CA ASN A 3 -11.98 -8.67 -19.35
C ASN A 3 -13.08 -7.61 -19.39
N SER A 4 -14.26 -7.93 -18.86
CA SER A 4 -15.24 -6.90 -18.49
C SER A 4 -14.83 -6.33 -17.13
N HIS A 5 -13.74 -5.57 -17.09
CA HIS A 5 -13.55 -4.62 -16.00
C HIS A 5 -14.61 -3.54 -16.19
N GLN A 6 -15.64 -3.56 -15.35
CA GLN A 6 -16.65 -2.52 -15.29
C GLN A 6 -15.99 -1.25 -14.72
N TYR A 7 -15.20 -0.56 -15.54
CA TYR A 7 -14.61 0.72 -15.16
C TYR A 7 -15.72 1.77 -15.11
N ASN A 8 -15.73 2.55 -14.02
CA ASN A 8 -16.51 3.77 -13.98
C ASN A 8 -16.05 4.66 -15.15
N PRO A 9 -16.93 5.07 -16.08
CA PRO A 9 -16.55 5.84 -17.27
C PRO A 9 -15.94 7.22 -16.95
N LEU A 10 -16.04 7.69 -15.70
CA LEU A 10 -15.38 8.91 -15.21
C LEU A 10 -13.97 8.67 -14.67
N TRP A 11 -13.55 7.42 -14.51
CA TRP A 11 -12.22 7.06 -14.03
C TRP A 11 -11.24 7.05 -15.20
N ASN A 12 -10.45 8.11 -15.31
CA ASN A 12 -9.33 8.18 -16.23
C ASN A 12 -8.04 7.90 -15.43
N PRO A 13 -7.52 6.67 -15.48
CA PRO A 13 -6.30 6.37 -14.75
C PRO A 13 -5.11 7.09 -15.35
N ASP A 14 -4.14 7.44 -14.50
CA ASP A 14 -2.84 7.84 -14.99
C ASP A 14 -2.22 6.67 -15.76
N TRP A 15 -1.97 6.87 -17.05
CA TRP A 15 -1.50 5.82 -17.96
C TRP A 15 -0.15 5.26 -17.52
N PHE A 16 0.73 6.11 -16.96
CA PHE A 16 2.06 5.72 -16.55
C PHE A 16 2.01 4.87 -15.28
N LEU A 17 1.23 5.29 -14.28
CA LEU A 17 1.02 4.50 -13.07
C LEU A 17 0.33 3.16 -13.39
N SER A 18 -0.61 3.15 -14.34
CA SER A 18 -1.28 1.92 -14.77
C SER A 18 -0.30 0.94 -15.40
N VAL A 19 0.53 1.41 -16.34
CA VAL A 19 1.54 0.55 -16.98
C VAL A 19 2.52 -0.03 -15.96
N ILE A 20 2.96 0.75 -14.97
CA ILE A 20 3.86 0.24 -13.93
C ILE A 20 3.16 -0.81 -13.07
N LEU A 21 1.92 -0.54 -12.65
CA LEU A 21 1.15 -1.45 -11.80
C LEU A 21 0.84 -2.75 -12.55
N ASP A 22 0.39 -2.67 -13.79
CA ASP A 22 0.07 -3.84 -14.62
C ASP A 22 1.31 -4.71 -14.85
N ASN A 23 2.45 -4.11 -15.22
CA ASN A 23 3.71 -4.85 -15.36
C ASN A 23 4.13 -5.53 -14.05
N HIS A 24 3.91 -4.87 -12.90
CA HIS A 24 4.21 -5.46 -11.60
C HIS A 24 3.30 -6.67 -11.31
N ILE A 25 1.99 -6.51 -11.55
CA ILE A 25 0.98 -7.57 -11.40
C ILE A 25 1.31 -8.76 -12.29
N ASP A 26 1.61 -8.53 -13.56
CA ASP A 26 1.98 -9.57 -14.52
C ASP A 26 3.20 -10.37 -14.05
N ALA A 27 4.23 -9.68 -13.55
CA ALA A 27 5.41 -10.33 -12.99
C ALA A 27 5.09 -11.20 -11.76
N MET A 28 4.15 -10.77 -10.92
CA MET A 28 3.72 -11.56 -9.76
C MET A 28 2.87 -12.76 -10.16
N VAL A 29 1.89 -12.59 -11.06
CA VAL A 29 1.03 -13.68 -11.55
C VAL A 29 1.84 -14.73 -12.31
N ALA A 30 2.87 -14.31 -13.06
CA ALA A 30 3.78 -15.23 -13.74
C ALA A 30 4.64 -16.05 -12.76
N ARG A 31 4.86 -15.55 -11.54
CA ARG A 31 5.75 -16.18 -10.55
C ARG A 31 5.01 -17.01 -9.49
N TYR A 32 3.81 -16.60 -9.08
CA TYR A 32 3.08 -17.21 -7.96
C TYR A 32 1.76 -17.81 -8.43
N SER A 33 1.51 -19.06 -8.06
CA SER A 33 0.31 -19.80 -8.47
C SER A 33 -0.97 -19.35 -7.75
N CYS A 34 -0.84 -18.64 -6.63
CA CYS A 34 -1.96 -18.09 -5.86
C CYS A 34 -1.51 -16.81 -5.16
N LEU A 35 -2.26 -15.73 -5.33
CA LEU A 35 -1.98 -14.44 -4.72
C LEU A 35 -3.20 -13.95 -3.93
N LEU A 36 -2.95 -13.38 -2.76
CA LEU A 36 -3.93 -12.61 -2.01
C LEU A 36 -3.51 -11.15 -1.98
N THR A 37 -4.40 -10.25 -2.38
CA THR A 37 -4.14 -8.81 -2.37
C THR A 37 -4.72 -8.17 -1.12
N LEU A 38 -3.92 -7.32 -0.48
CA LEU A 38 -4.32 -6.51 0.67
C LEU A 38 -4.12 -5.03 0.34
N ARG A 39 -5.19 -4.25 0.36
CA ARG A 39 -5.13 -2.79 0.19
C ARG A 39 -5.30 -2.09 1.54
N LEU A 40 -4.37 -1.21 1.89
CA LEU A 40 -4.35 -0.45 3.15
C LEU A 40 -4.19 1.05 2.89
N ASP A 41 -4.80 1.83 3.77
CA ASP A 41 -4.71 3.29 3.78
C ASP A 41 -3.90 3.76 4.96
N PHE A 42 -2.89 4.58 4.67
CA PHE A 42 -1.98 5.12 5.65
C PHE A 42 -2.16 6.63 5.74
N PHE A 43 -2.48 7.08 6.94
CA PHE A 43 -2.60 8.49 7.30
C PHE A 43 -1.95 8.70 8.66
N TYR A 44 -1.42 9.89 8.90
CA TYR A 44 -0.96 10.26 10.23
C TYR A 44 -2.14 10.39 11.18
N LYS A 45 -1.94 9.93 12.41
CA LYS A 45 -2.96 10.05 13.47
C LYS A 45 -3.24 11.53 13.74
N LYS A 46 -4.52 11.91 13.78
CA LYS A 46 -4.95 13.28 14.11
C LYS A 46 -4.32 13.76 15.41
N ASP A 47 -4.07 15.07 15.47
CA ASP A 47 -3.49 15.75 16.64
C ASP A 47 -2.06 15.34 17.00
N THR A 48 -1.34 14.65 16.12
CA THR A 48 0.10 14.39 16.25
C THR A 48 0.93 15.46 15.53
N PRO A 49 2.20 15.70 15.92
CA PRO A 49 3.07 16.63 15.21
C PRO A 49 3.18 16.34 13.71
N ARG A 50 3.25 15.05 13.32
CA ARG A 50 3.27 14.62 11.91
C ARG A 50 1.99 14.96 11.16
N TYR A 51 0.84 14.88 11.82
CA TYR A 51 -0.44 15.30 11.23
C TYR A 51 -0.55 16.81 11.09
N LEU A 52 -0.02 17.59 12.05
CA LEU A 52 -0.08 19.05 12.01
C LEU A 52 0.92 19.66 11.01
N HIS A 53 2.06 19.01 10.80
CA HIS A 53 3.12 19.43 9.89
C HIS A 53 3.31 18.41 8.78
N GLN A 54 2.27 18.20 7.98
CA GLN A 54 2.33 17.22 6.91
C GLN A 54 3.35 17.64 5.85
N ASP A 55 4.26 16.72 5.55
CA ASP A 55 5.24 16.83 4.48
C ASP A 55 5.21 15.52 3.68
N HIS A 56 4.97 15.62 2.38
CA HIS A 56 4.95 14.45 1.50
C HIS A 56 6.28 13.69 1.49
N HIS A 57 7.42 14.37 1.68
CA HIS A 57 8.71 13.69 1.78
C HIS A 57 8.85 12.91 3.10
N ALA A 58 8.27 13.40 4.19
CA ALA A 58 8.20 12.66 5.45
C ALA A 58 7.33 11.40 5.30
N LEU A 59 6.16 11.55 4.68
CA LEU A 59 5.26 10.44 4.39
C LEU A 59 5.94 9.39 3.51
N GLU A 60 6.62 9.81 2.45
CA GLU A 60 7.39 8.93 1.58
C GLU A 60 8.47 8.16 2.36
N ARG A 61 9.24 8.82 3.23
CA ARG A 61 10.26 8.16 4.05
C ARG A 61 9.65 7.10 4.96
N ASP A 62 8.57 7.44 5.66
CA ASP A 62 7.89 6.50 6.57
C ASP A 62 7.32 5.30 5.79
N LEU A 63 6.74 5.52 4.60
CA LEU A 63 6.26 4.45 3.72
C LEU A 63 7.37 3.54 3.25
N ARG A 64 8.53 4.08 2.82
CA ARG A 64 9.69 3.26 2.41
C ARG A 64 10.16 2.36 3.56
N LEU A 65 10.20 2.87 4.79
CA LEU A 65 10.51 2.08 5.98
C LEU A 65 9.46 1.01 6.25
N LEU A 66 8.18 1.34 6.09
CA LEU A 66 7.09 0.39 6.24
C LEU A 66 7.18 -0.75 5.20
N MET A 67 7.41 -0.42 3.92
CA MET A 67 7.57 -1.42 2.85
C MET A 67 8.76 -2.34 3.14
N ASN A 68 9.90 -1.78 3.56
CA ASN A 68 11.07 -2.57 3.93
C ASN A 68 10.77 -3.55 5.08
N LYS A 69 10.04 -3.11 6.13
CA LYS A 69 9.62 -3.98 7.23
C LYS A 69 8.64 -5.06 6.77
N MET A 70 7.68 -4.72 5.92
CA MET A 70 6.67 -5.66 5.42
C MET A 70 7.28 -6.71 4.49
N MET A 71 8.23 -6.33 3.62
CA MET A 71 8.93 -7.26 2.73
C MET A 71 9.85 -8.26 3.46
N GLN A 72 10.15 -8.05 4.74
CA GLN A 72 10.84 -9.04 5.56
C GLN A 72 9.93 -10.22 5.97
N LYS A 73 8.62 -10.11 5.75
CA LYS A 73 7.67 -11.19 6.03
C LYS A 73 7.63 -12.14 4.84
N ALA A 74 7.94 -13.42 5.07
CA ALA A 74 8.05 -14.43 4.01
C ALA A 74 6.83 -14.53 3.08
N ALA A 75 5.63 -14.30 3.62
CA ALA A 75 4.40 -14.36 2.85
C ALA A 75 4.14 -13.11 1.99
N ILE A 76 4.80 -11.96 2.24
CA ILE A 76 4.65 -10.75 1.43
C ILE A 76 5.64 -10.83 0.26
N VAL A 77 5.12 -10.80 -0.96
CA VAL A 77 5.91 -11.04 -2.18
C VAL A 77 5.96 -9.86 -3.13
N GLY A 78 5.17 -8.82 -2.88
CA GLY A 78 5.18 -7.59 -3.64
C GLY A 78 4.40 -6.49 -2.95
N TYR A 79 4.62 -5.25 -3.37
CA TYR A 79 3.86 -4.10 -2.94
C TYR A 79 3.84 -3.00 -4.01
N PHE A 80 2.84 -2.14 -3.94
CA PHE A 80 2.74 -0.92 -4.74
C PHE A 80 2.08 0.15 -3.88
N TRP A 81 2.54 1.39 -3.95
CA TRP A 81 1.92 2.48 -3.20
C TRP A 81 1.95 3.79 -3.96
N VAL A 82 0.98 4.65 -3.66
CA VAL A 82 0.88 6.02 -4.15
C VAL A 82 0.61 6.96 -2.98
N ILE A 83 1.06 8.21 -3.10
CA ILE A 83 0.70 9.28 -2.18
C ILE A 83 -0.30 10.19 -2.90
N GLU A 84 -1.38 10.49 -2.22
CA GLU A 84 -2.43 11.39 -2.68
C GLU A 84 -2.62 12.52 -1.67
N TRP A 85 -3.19 13.63 -2.13
CA TRP A 85 -3.57 14.74 -1.28
C TRP A 85 -5.06 15.04 -1.44
N THR A 86 -5.77 15.19 -0.32
CA THR A 86 -7.16 15.66 -0.31
C THR A 86 -7.30 16.83 0.66
N ALA A 87 -8.30 17.68 0.45
CA ALA A 87 -8.59 18.78 1.37
C ALA A 87 -8.93 18.30 2.79
N ASP A 88 -9.61 17.16 2.91
CA ASP A 88 -10.15 16.66 4.18
C ASP A 88 -9.10 15.90 5.02
N HIS A 89 -8.15 15.23 4.37
CA HIS A 89 -7.18 14.33 5.03
C HIS A 89 -5.72 14.77 4.83
N GLY A 90 -5.46 15.71 3.93
CA GLY A 90 -4.12 16.09 3.49
C GLY A 90 -3.41 14.95 2.77
N PHE A 91 -2.09 14.85 2.94
CA PHE A 91 -1.27 13.77 2.39
C PHE A 91 -1.56 12.44 3.07
N HIS A 92 -1.92 11.45 2.27
CA HIS A 92 -2.15 10.07 2.69
C HIS A 92 -1.67 9.12 1.60
N ALA A 93 -1.56 7.84 1.91
CA ALA A 93 -1.09 6.86 0.96
C ALA A 93 -1.99 5.63 0.88
N HIS A 94 -2.14 5.14 -0.34
CA HIS A 94 -2.75 3.87 -0.65
C HIS A 94 -1.66 2.87 -0.98
N ALA A 95 -1.62 1.76 -0.26
CA ALA A 95 -0.70 0.67 -0.54
C ALA A 95 -1.46 -0.61 -0.85
N ALA A 96 -1.04 -1.32 -1.87
CA ALA A 96 -1.39 -2.70 -2.13
C ALA A 96 -0.19 -3.60 -1.76
N TYR A 97 -0.47 -4.69 -1.07
CA TYR A 97 0.47 -5.78 -0.82
C TYR A 97 -0.04 -7.04 -1.51
N TRP A 98 0.87 -7.82 -2.07
CA TRP A 98 0.58 -9.16 -2.57
C TRP A 98 1.19 -10.20 -1.66
N LEU A 99 0.38 -11.16 -1.27
CA LEU A 99 0.75 -12.27 -0.42
C LEU A 99 0.76 -13.56 -1.23
N ASP A 100 1.76 -14.40 -0.99
CA ASP A 100 1.81 -15.75 -1.54
C ASP A 100 0.74 -16.62 -0.86
N GLY A 101 -0.30 -16.96 -1.63
CA GLY A 101 -1.42 -17.78 -1.19
C GLY A 101 -0.97 -19.18 -0.76
N HIS A 102 0.12 -19.71 -1.32
CA HIS A 102 0.63 -21.01 -0.89
C HIS A 102 1.17 -20.96 0.56
N GLN A 103 1.71 -19.82 0.98
CA GLN A 103 2.22 -19.63 2.35
C GLN A 103 1.14 -19.20 3.34
N THR A 104 0.16 -18.40 2.91
CA THR A 104 -0.92 -17.93 3.78
C THR A 104 -2.23 -17.80 3.04
N GLN A 105 -3.30 -18.23 3.71
CA GLN A 105 -4.68 -18.00 3.27
C GLN A 105 -5.36 -16.88 4.07
N ARG A 106 -4.60 -16.16 4.91
CA ARG A 106 -5.13 -15.13 5.82
C ARG A 106 -4.38 -13.81 5.59
N SER A 107 -5.09 -12.80 5.11
CA SER A 107 -4.56 -11.45 4.91
C SER A 107 -4.60 -10.59 6.18
N TYR A 108 -5.61 -10.79 7.05
CA TYR A 108 -5.85 -9.96 8.23
C TYR A 108 -4.63 -9.85 9.19
N PRO A 109 -3.89 -10.92 9.52
CA PRO A 109 -2.71 -10.80 10.38
C PRO A 109 -1.64 -9.85 9.81
N PHE A 110 -1.49 -9.81 8.49
CA PHE A 110 -0.54 -8.92 7.81
C PHE A 110 -1.05 -7.48 7.78
N ALA A 111 -2.36 -7.28 7.66
CA ALA A 111 -2.98 -5.97 7.81
C ALA A 111 -2.74 -5.39 9.21
N GLN A 112 -2.91 -6.22 10.24
CA GLN A 112 -2.65 -5.83 11.62
C GLN A 112 -1.18 -5.48 11.83
N GLN A 113 -0.25 -6.31 11.34
CA GLN A 113 1.19 -6.03 11.43
C GLN A 113 1.60 -4.75 10.71
N ALA A 114 1.06 -4.49 9.52
CA ALA A 114 1.31 -3.24 8.80
C ALA A 114 0.83 -2.03 9.60
N GLY A 115 -0.37 -2.11 10.21
CA GLY A 115 -0.89 -1.06 11.09
C GLY A 115 -0.06 -0.85 12.36
N GLU A 116 0.46 -1.92 12.97
CA GLU A 116 1.35 -1.84 14.12
C GLU A 116 2.69 -1.18 13.75
N PHE A 117 3.30 -1.58 12.63
CA PHE A 117 4.53 -0.96 12.13
C PHE A 117 4.32 0.51 11.75
N TRP A 118 3.19 0.84 11.13
CA TRP A 118 2.84 2.22 10.83
C TRP A 118 2.84 3.07 12.09
N LYS A 119 2.11 2.65 13.13
CA LYS A 119 2.09 3.34 14.43
C LYS A 119 3.50 3.45 15.03
N GLN A 120 4.31 2.40 14.99
CA GLN A 120 5.68 2.46 15.52
C GLN A 120 6.56 3.48 14.79
N LEU A 121 6.36 3.68 13.48
CA LEU A 121 7.12 4.65 12.69
C LEU A 121 6.62 6.08 12.92
N THR A 122 5.31 6.26 13.08
CA THR A 122 4.68 7.58 13.04
C THR A 122 4.33 8.16 14.40
N ASP A 123 4.01 7.31 15.37
CA ASP A 123 3.54 7.72 16.70
C ASP A 123 4.69 7.89 17.70
N VAL A 124 5.95 7.86 17.25
CA VAL A 124 7.10 8.16 18.11
C VAL A 124 6.91 9.57 18.69
N ALA A 125 6.73 9.62 20.01
CA ALA A 125 6.55 10.84 20.77
C ALA A 125 7.77 11.78 20.62
N PRO A 126 7.56 13.11 20.72
CA PRO A 126 8.66 14.09 20.74
C PRO A 126 9.67 13.82 21.86
#